data_AF-A0A1C5SV90-F1
#
_entry.id   AF-A0A1C5SV90-F1
#
_cell.length_a   1.000
_cell.length_b   1.000
_cell.length_c   1.000
_cell.angle_alpha   90.00
_cell.angle_beta   90.00
_cell.angle_gamma   90.00
#
_symmetry.space_group_name_H-M   'P 1'
#
loop_
_entity.id
_entity.type
_entity.pdbx_description
1 polymer ?
#
loop_
_entity_poly.entity_id
_entity_poly.type
_entity_poly.pdbx_seq_one_letter_code
_entity_poly.pdbx_strand_id
1 'polypeptide(L)'
;MKNKIFKRYAMYKEYGENYGSICRNCCNFCQYEFDGRRYNKCIAYGVDKTNDTTWNGSWTGCGMYNMPQDRTLMSLAVRKKLISLDNF
;
A
#
# COMPACT_ATOMS: atom_id res chain seq x y z
N MET A 1 -11.36 -8.24 -23.35
CA MET A 1 -10.75 -7.27 -22.42
C MET A 1 -10.75 -7.89 -21.03
N LYS A 2 -9.60 -8.10 -20.39
CA LYS A 2 -9.57 -8.55 -18.99
C LYS A 2 -10.07 -7.39 -18.14
N ASN A 3 -11.25 -7.52 -17.53
CA ASN A 3 -11.81 -6.53 -16.61
C ASN A 3 -10.76 -6.23 -15.53
N LYS A 4 -10.12 -5.05 -15.61
CA LYS A 4 -9.13 -4.59 -14.65
C LYS A 4 -9.94 -4.24 -13.39
N ILE A 5 -10.24 -5.24 -12.55
CA ILE A 5 -10.80 -4.98 -11.22
C ILE A 5 -9.79 -4.07 -10.53
N PHE A 6 -10.17 -2.81 -10.27
CA PHE A 6 -9.28 -1.91 -9.56
C PHE A 6 -8.97 -2.54 -8.21
N LYS A 7 -7.69 -2.73 -7.92
CA LYS A 7 -7.19 -3.38 -6.69
C LYS A 7 -7.82 -2.81 -5.42
N ARG A 8 -8.19 -1.53 -5.43
CA ARG A 8 -9.00 -0.88 -4.37
C ARG A 8 -10.33 -1.59 -4.11
N TYR A 9 -11.11 -1.89 -5.15
CA TYR A 9 -12.40 -2.58 -4.98
C TYR A 9 -12.20 -4.01 -4.49
N ALA A 10 -11.17 -4.70 -4.97
CA ALA A 10 -10.82 -6.03 -4.44
C ALA A 10 -10.48 -5.95 -2.95
N MET A 11 -9.67 -4.97 -2.54
CA MET A 11 -9.34 -4.72 -1.14
C MET A 11 -10.57 -4.41 -0.28
N TYR A 12 -11.47 -3.51 -0.72
CA TYR A 12 -12.69 -3.20 0.03
C TYR A 12 -13.65 -4.38 0.07
N LYS A 13 -13.71 -5.21 -0.97
CA LYS A 13 -14.51 -6.44 -0.97
C LYS A 13 -13.97 -7.46 0.04
N GLU A 14 -12.65 -7.55 0.18
CA GLU A 14 -11.99 -8.53 1.05
C GLU A 14 -11.98 -8.08 2.52
N TYR A 15 -11.59 -6.83 2.78
CA TYR A 15 -11.38 -6.32 4.14
C TYR A 15 -12.45 -5.34 4.60
N GLY A 16 -13.35 -4.90 3.73
CA GLY A 16 -14.29 -3.81 4.03
C GLY A 16 -13.64 -2.42 3.97
N GLU A 17 -14.47 -1.41 4.20
CA GLU A 17 -14.10 0.00 4.29
C GLU A 17 -14.07 0.46 5.75
N ASN A 18 -13.10 1.30 6.11
CA ASN A 18 -13.02 1.99 7.38
C ASN A 18 -13.40 3.46 7.17
N TYR A 19 -14.70 3.75 7.19
CA TYR A 19 -15.24 5.09 6.97
C TYR A 19 -14.70 6.10 8.00
N GLY A 20 -14.42 7.33 7.54
CA GLY A 20 -13.84 8.39 8.37
C GLY A 20 -12.30 8.35 8.49
N SER A 21 -11.66 7.28 8.01
CA SER A 21 -10.20 7.18 7.95
C SER A 21 -9.65 7.49 6.55
N ILE A 22 -8.39 7.94 6.48
CA ILE A 22 -7.67 8.19 5.22
C ILE A 22 -6.45 7.27 5.16
N CYS A 23 -6.30 6.53 4.06
CA CYS A 23 -5.29 5.47 3.90
C CYS A 23 -3.86 5.96 4.16
N ARG A 24 -3.49 7.18 3.73
CA ARG A 24 -2.14 7.74 3.98
C ARG A 24 -1.78 7.85 5.47
N ASN A 25 -2.77 7.88 6.37
CA ASN A 25 -2.58 7.96 7.82
C ASN A 25 -2.49 6.55 8.46
N CYS A 26 -2.61 5.47 7.68
CA CYS A 26 -2.54 4.09 8.15
C CYS A 26 -1.09 3.65 8.33
N CYS A 27 -0.80 2.86 9.37
CA CYS A 27 0.52 2.24 9.58
C CYS A 27 1.00 1.31 8.45
N ASN A 28 0.05 0.87 7.61
CA ASN A 28 0.32 0.01 6.45
C ASN A 28 0.55 0.81 5.16
N PHE A 29 0.37 2.13 5.17
CA PHE A 29 0.73 2.97 4.03
C PHE A 29 2.24 3.12 3.98
N CYS A 30 2.81 2.97 2.79
CA CYS A 30 4.23 3.18 2.59
C CYS A 30 4.48 3.84 1.24
N GLN A 31 5.47 4.73 1.20
CA GLN A 31 5.93 5.38 -0.02
C GLN A 31 7.38 4.98 -0.28
N TYR A 32 7.75 4.78 -1.54
CA TYR A 32 9.14 4.66 -1.93
C TYR A 32 9.48 5.33 -3.25
N GLU A 33 10.74 5.72 -3.40
CA GLU A 33 11.28 6.25 -4.65
C GLU A 33 12.07 5.17 -5.40
N PHE A 34 11.84 5.09 -6.71
CA PHE A 34 12.58 4.22 -7.60
C PHE A 34 12.65 4.83 -9.00
N ASP A 35 13.84 4.88 -9.59
CA ASP A 35 14.04 5.41 -10.94
C ASP A 35 13.47 6.84 -11.12
N GLY A 36 13.69 7.69 -10.11
CA GLY A 36 13.18 9.07 -10.06
C GLY A 36 11.65 9.21 -9.92
N ARG A 37 10.93 8.10 -9.67
CA ARG A 37 9.47 8.09 -9.50
C ARG A 37 9.09 7.70 -8.08
N ARG A 38 8.08 8.38 -7.53
CA ARG A 38 7.49 8.04 -6.23
C ARG A 38 6.34 7.06 -6.41
N TYR A 39 6.33 6.02 -5.59
CA TYR A 39 5.34 4.97 -5.57
C TYR A 39 4.71 4.90 -4.18
N ASN A 40 3.39 4.90 -4.15
CA ASN A 40 2.63 4.63 -2.94
C ASN A 40 2.19 3.16 -2.95
N LYS A 41 2.23 2.50 -1.81
CA LYS A 41 1.80 1.12 -1.62
C LYS A 41 1.11 0.92 -0.27
N CYS A 42 0.48 -0.23 -0.11
CA CYS A 42 -0.08 -0.72 1.15
C CYS A 42 0.54 -2.08 1.48
N ILE A 43 1.12 -2.22 2.68
CA ILE A 43 1.79 -3.45 3.13
C ILE A 43 0.80 -4.63 3.16
N ALA A 44 -0.42 -4.40 3.65
CA ALA A 44 -1.48 -5.42 3.73
C ALA A 44 -1.85 -6.01 2.37
N TYR A 45 -1.72 -5.23 1.30
CA TYR A 45 -2.13 -5.65 -0.04
C TYR A 45 -0.95 -6.05 -0.94
N GLY A 46 0.27 -5.61 -0.60
CA GLY A 46 1.48 -5.96 -1.32
C GLY A 46 2.20 -4.76 -1.94
N VAL A 47 3.51 -4.94 -2.12
CA VAL A 47 4.48 -3.89 -2.44
C VAL A 47 5.38 -4.21 -3.63
N ASP A 48 4.97 -5.16 -4.46
CA ASP A 48 5.75 -5.58 -5.62
C ASP A 48 5.83 -4.50 -6.72
N LYS A 49 6.96 -4.51 -7.43
CA LYS A 49 7.37 -3.50 -8.41
C LYS A 49 6.65 -3.63 -9.75
N THR A 50 6.22 -4.85 -10.08
CA THR A 50 5.56 -5.22 -11.34
C THR A 50 4.08 -4.86 -11.34
N ASN A 51 3.49 -4.64 -10.16
CA ASN A 51 2.14 -4.12 -10.06
C ASN A 51 2.18 -2.59 -10.10
N ASP A 52 1.71 -2.10 -11.22
CA ASP A 52 1.18 -0.77 -11.52
C ASP A 52 0.07 -0.39 -10.50
N THR A 53 0.44 -0.22 -9.23
CA THR A 53 -0.47 0.27 -8.19
C THR A 53 -0.17 1.73 -7.98
N THR A 54 -0.92 2.55 -8.70
CA THR A 54 -1.30 3.91 -8.29
C THR A 54 -2.14 3.80 -7.02
N TRP A 55 -1.53 3.38 -5.91
CA TRP A 55 -2.19 3.43 -4.62
C TRP A 55 -2.36 4.90 -4.25
N ASN A 56 -3.59 5.39 -4.18
CA ASN A 56 -3.79 6.78 -3.80
C ASN A 56 -3.95 6.85 -2.29
N GLY A 57 -3.05 7.58 -1.62
CA GLY A 57 -3.13 7.80 -0.18
C GLY A 57 -4.38 8.56 0.28
N SER A 58 -5.07 9.26 -0.63
CA SER A 58 -6.32 9.98 -0.32
C SER A 58 -7.56 9.08 -0.23
N TRP A 59 -7.46 7.79 -0.56
CA TRP A 59 -8.58 6.87 -0.44
C TRP A 59 -8.96 6.61 1.03
N THR A 60 -10.22 6.27 1.26
CA THR A 60 -10.71 5.74 2.54
C THR A 60 -9.83 4.58 3.01
N GLY A 61 -9.55 4.47 4.31
CA GLY A 61 -8.89 3.27 4.84
C GLY A 61 -9.73 2.02 4.59
N CYS A 62 -9.07 0.86 4.46
CA CYS A 62 -9.77 -0.43 4.44
C CYS A 62 -9.94 -0.97 5.87
N GLY A 63 -10.61 -2.12 6.03
CA GLY A 63 -10.75 -2.74 7.34
C GLY A 63 -9.45 -3.17 8.03
N MET A 64 -8.31 -3.19 7.32
CA MET A 64 -6.98 -3.39 7.92
C MET A 64 -6.33 -2.09 8.43
N TYR A 65 -7.09 -0.99 8.52
CA TYR A 65 -6.59 0.31 8.97
C TYR A 65 -5.99 0.21 10.38
N ASN A 66 -4.72 0.64 10.52
CA ASN A 66 -3.95 0.58 11.76
C ASN A 66 -3.83 -0.82 12.39
N MET A 67 -3.99 -1.87 11.60
CA MET A 67 -3.64 -3.25 12.00
C MET A 67 -2.26 -3.57 11.45
N PRO A 68 -1.19 -3.50 12.27
CA PRO A 68 0.18 -3.63 11.78
C PRO A 68 0.37 -4.96 11.05
N GLN A 69 0.89 -4.89 9.83
CA GLN A 69 1.21 -6.08 9.04
C GLN A 69 2.67 -6.45 9.18
N ASP A 70 2.95 -7.76 9.13
CA ASP A 70 4.30 -8.26 9.16
C ASP A 70 5.08 -7.80 7.92
N ARG A 71 6.03 -6.89 8.11
CA ARG A 71 6.90 -6.37 7.05
C ARG A 71 7.82 -7.45 6.49
N THR A 72 7.94 -8.62 7.13
CA THR A 72 8.63 -9.77 6.56
C THR A 72 7.92 -10.38 5.35
N LEU A 73 6.64 -10.09 5.15
CA LEU A 73 5.91 -10.48 3.94
C LEU A 73 6.39 -9.70 2.70
N MET A 74 7.12 -8.60 2.89
CA MET A 74 7.73 -7.83 1.80
C MET A 74 9.04 -8.49 1.34
N SER A 75 9.34 -8.45 0.03
CA SER A 75 10.67 -8.88 -0.45
C SER A 75 11.79 -8.05 0.20
N LEU A 76 12.94 -8.66 0.48
CA LEU A 76 14.11 -7.98 1.06
C LEU A 76 14.53 -6.73 0.25
N ALA A 77 14.39 -6.78 -1.08
CA ALA A 77 14.68 -5.66 -1.97
C ALA A 77 13.74 -4.46 -1.77
N VAL A 78 12.50 -4.68 -1.32
CA VAL A 78 11.56 -3.61 -0.99
C VAL A 78 11.78 -3.10 0.44
N ARG A 79 12.03 -4.01 1.41
CA ARG A 79 12.37 -3.62 2.79
C ARG A 79 13.57 -2.68 2.85
N LYS A 80 14.68 -3.01 2.14
CA LYS A 80 15.88 -2.15 2.10
C LYS A 80 15.62 -0.75 1.53
N LYS A 81 14.62 -0.58 0.66
CA LYS A 81 14.25 0.71 0.06
C LYS A 81 13.24 1.51 0.88
N LEU A 82 12.49 0.85 1.76
CA LEU A 82 11.58 1.51 2.69
C LEU A 82 12.34 2.10 3.88
N ILE A 83 13.31 1.35 4.41
CA ILE A 83 14.15 1.79 5.52
C ILE A 83 14.93 3.08 5.19
N SER A 84 15.26 3.32 3.91
CA SER A 84 15.92 4.56 3.50
C SER A 84 15.04 5.82 3.55
N LEU A 85 13.72 5.67 3.75
CA LEU A 85 12.76 6.80 3.79
C LEU A 85 12.22 7.09 5.19
N ASP A 86 12.49 6.22 6.16
CA ASP A 86 12.18 6.46 7.58
C ASP A 86 13.23 7.39 8.25
N ASN A 87 14.17 7.97 7.48
CA ASN A 87 15.27 8.83 7.94
C ASN A 87 15.12 10.32 7.55
N PHE A 88 13.91 10.79 7.24
CA PHE A 88 13.63 12.21 6.97
C PHE A 88 12.42 12.71 7.76
#